data_AF-Q8RSL6-F1
#
_entry.id   AF-Q8RSL6-F1
#
_cell.length_a   1.000
_cell.length_b   1.000
_cell.length_c   1.000
_cell.angle_alpha   90.00
_cell.angle_beta   90.00
_cell.angle_gamma   90.00
#
_symmetry.space_group_name_H-M   'P 1'
#
loop_
_entity.id
_entity.type
_entity.pdbx_description
1 polymer ?
#
loop_
_entity_poly.entity_id
_entity_poly.type
_entity_poly.pdbx_seq_one_letter_code
_entity_poly.pdbx_strand_id
1 'polypeptide(L)'
;MHVEKGSSNAYADLDTPDADAMQRKAMLVMRIIDVISAKALGLAQASALMEIEASCLEAWLRGHFRDTDETVLHACLHLLEIQRH
;
A
#
# COMPACT_ATOMS: atom_id res chain seq x y z
N MET A 1 22.81 -12.90 10.99
CA MET A 1 21.59 -13.00 10.18
C MET A 1 21.68 -11.85 9.18
N HIS A 2 22.14 -12.13 7.96
CA HIS A 2 22.42 -11.12 6.95
C HIS A 2 21.07 -10.71 6.35
N VAL A 3 20.64 -9.47 6.55
CA VAL A 3 19.52 -8.93 5.75
C VAL A 3 20.10 -8.69 4.36
N GLU A 4 19.90 -9.66 3.48
CA GLU A 4 20.23 -9.51 2.07
C GLU A 4 19.27 -8.43 1.54
N LYS A 5 19.82 -7.24 1.33
CA LYS A 5 19.14 -6.17 0.59
C LYS A 5 18.97 -6.66 -0.84
N GLY A 6 17.94 -7.47 -1.07
CA GLY A 6 17.48 -7.89 -2.38
C GLY A 6 17.26 -6.64 -3.20
N SER A 7 18.03 -6.52 -4.28
CA SER A 7 18.09 -5.36 -5.14
C SER A 7 16.72 -5.11 -5.79
N SER A 8 15.95 -4.24 -5.15
CA SER A 8 15.14 -3.17 -5.72
C SER A 8 14.07 -3.44 -6.78
N ASN A 9 13.70 -4.67 -7.16
CA ASN A 9 12.39 -4.93 -7.78
C ASN A 9 12.02 -6.43 -7.80
N ALA A 10 11.25 -6.93 -6.82
CA ALA A 10 10.76 -8.32 -6.83
C ALA A 10 9.85 -8.67 -8.03
N TYR A 11 9.39 -7.65 -8.77
CA TYR A 11 8.56 -7.80 -9.97
C TYR A 11 9.36 -7.79 -11.28
N ALA A 12 10.64 -7.39 -11.27
CA ALA A 12 11.47 -7.35 -12.48
C ALA A 12 11.85 -8.75 -13.00
N ASP A 13 11.96 -9.72 -12.10
CA ASP A 13 12.26 -11.12 -12.45
C ASP A 13 11.06 -11.87 -13.05
N LEU A 14 9.85 -11.29 -12.97
CA LEU A 14 8.59 -11.96 -13.37
C LEU A 14 8.16 -11.70 -14.82
N ASP A 15 8.97 -11.00 -15.64
CA ASP A 15 8.64 -10.63 -17.03
C ASP A 15 7.24 -10.00 -17.17
N THR A 16 6.78 -9.32 -16.12
CA THR A 16 5.53 -8.57 -16.16
C THR A 16 5.79 -7.22 -16.81
N PRO A 17 5.05 -6.82 -17.86
CA PRO A 17 5.28 -5.58 -18.61
C PRO A 17 5.17 -4.30 -17.76
N ASP A 18 4.65 -4.42 -16.53
CA ASP A 18 4.38 -3.33 -15.59
C ASP A 18 5.07 -3.53 -14.22
N ALA A 19 6.24 -4.18 -14.20
CA ALA A 19 7.00 -4.42 -12.97
C ALA A 19 7.28 -3.14 -12.16
N ASP A 20 7.57 -2.03 -12.84
CA ASP A 20 7.76 -0.71 -12.23
C ASP A 20 6.46 -0.17 -11.62
N ALA A 21 5.34 -0.29 -12.33
CA ALA A 21 4.04 0.17 -11.83
C ALA A 21 3.59 -0.66 -10.61
N MET A 22 3.81 -1.98 -10.64
CA MET A 22 3.55 -2.85 -9.48
C MET A 22 4.41 -2.47 -8.27
N GLN A 23 5.68 -2.13 -8.48
CA GLN A 23 6.53 -1.64 -7.40
C GLN A 23 6.03 -0.33 -6.82
N ARG A 24 5.65 0.65 -7.67
CA ARG A 24 5.10 1.92 -7.20
C ARG A 24 3.84 1.71 -6.37
N LYS A 25 2.90 0.89 -6.84
CA LYS A 25 1.70 0.53 -6.07
C LYS A 25 2.06 -0.14 -4.74
N ALA A 26 3.01 -1.09 -4.74
CA ALA A 26 3.46 -1.76 -3.52
C ALA A 26 4.05 -0.77 -2.50
N MET A 27 4.87 0.18 -2.96
CA MET A 27 5.41 1.22 -2.09
C MET A 27 4.32 2.12 -1.50
N LEU A 28 3.29 2.46 -2.28
CA LEU A 28 2.14 3.24 -1.79
C LEU A 28 1.37 2.48 -0.71
N VAL A 29 1.06 1.20 -0.97
CA VAL A 29 0.37 0.33 -0.01
C VAL A 29 1.19 0.17 1.28
N MET A 30 2.49 -0.06 1.19
CA MET A 30 3.35 -0.14 2.37
C MET A 30 3.32 1.16 3.19
N ARG A 31 3.36 2.31 2.51
CA ARG A 31 3.33 3.61 3.17
C ARG A 31 1.99 3.90 3.85
N ILE A 32 0.90 3.49 3.23
CA ILE A 32 -0.44 3.48 3.83
C ILE A 32 -0.44 2.67 5.12
N ILE A 33 0.02 1.42 5.07
CA ILE A 33 0.03 0.51 6.22
C ILE A 33 0.93 1.04 7.34
N ASP A 34 2.07 1.63 6.98
CA ASP A 34 3.00 2.27 7.92
C ASP A 34 2.32 3.45 8.64
N VAL A 35 1.65 4.33 7.91
CA VAL A 35 0.91 5.47 8.50
C VAL A 35 -0.23 4.99 9.41
N ILE A 36 -0.98 3.98 8.99
CA ILE A 36 -2.05 3.35 9.79
C ILE A 36 -1.47 2.80 11.09
N SER A 37 -0.36 2.05 10.99
CA SER A 37 0.32 1.43 12.14
C SER A 37 0.92 2.47 13.08
N ALA A 38 1.56 3.51 12.54
CA ALA A 38 2.14 4.61 13.30
C ALA A 38 1.07 5.42 14.07
N LYS A 39 -0.15 5.52 13.52
CA LYS A 39 -1.29 6.16 14.17
C LYS A 39 -2.09 5.20 15.06
N ALA A 40 -1.69 3.92 15.17
CA ALA A 40 -2.45 2.87 15.84
C ALA A 40 -3.93 2.79 15.39
N LEU A 41 -4.19 3.11 14.11
CA LEU A 41 -5.52 3.05 13.54
C LEU A 41 -5.92 1.59 13.30
N GLY A 42 -7.09 1.22 13.80
CA GLY A 42 -7.69 -0.06 13.48
C GLY A 42 -8.08 -0.14 12.01
N LEU A 43 -8.15 -1.35 11.46
CA LEU A 43 -8.49 -1.58 10.06
C LEU A 43 -9.80 -0.89 9.64
N ALA A 44 -10.83 -0.97 10.48
CA ALA A 44 -12.13 -0.33 10.26
C ALA A 44 -12.07 1.20 10.30
N GLN A 45 -11.18 1.78 11.11
CA GLN A 45 -11.01 3.24 11.17
C GLN A 45 -10.26 3.74 9.94
N ALA A 46 -9.19 3.04 9.55
CA ALA A 46 -8.44 3.36 8.35
C ALA A 46 -9.30 3.24 7.09
N SER A 47 -10.08 2.16 6.95
CA SER A 47 -10.97 1.98 5.81
C SER A 47 -12.05 3.07 5.75
N ALA A 48 -12.63 3.45 6.89
CA ALA A 48 -13.58 4.56 6.97
C ALA A 48 -12.95 5.91 6.58
N LEU A 49 -11.72 6.19 7.00
CA LEU A 49 -11.00 7.42 6.66
C LEU A 49 -10.65 7.53 5.17
N MET A 50 -10.34 6.38 4.56
CA MET A 50 -10.01 6.28 3.15
C MET A 50 -11.24 6.16 2.24
N GLU A 51 -12.45 6.09 2.83
CA GLU A 51 -13.72 5.83 2.13
C GLU A 51 -13.68 4.54 1.30
N ILE A 52 -12.99 3.51 1.80
CA ILE A 52 -12.91 2.19 1.19
C ILE A 52 -13.53 1.12 2.10
N GLU A 53 -13.84 -0.03 1.50
CA GLU A 53 -14.24 -1.21 2.25
C GLU A 53 -13.08 -1.78 3.09
N ALA A 54 -13.37 -2.23 4.31
CA ALA A 54 -12.37 -2.90 5.15
C ALA A 54 -11.81 -4.18 4.49
N SER A 55 -12.63 -4.86 3.68
CA SER A 55 -12.24 -6.03 2.89
C SER A 55 -11.21 -5.68 1.80
N CYS A 56 -11.30 -4.47 1.22
CA CYS A 56 -10.31 -3.95 0.28
C CYS A 56 -8.96 -3.69 0.99
N LEU A 57 -9.01 -3.09 2.19
CA LEU A 57 -7.81 -2.86 2.98
C LEU A 57 -7.15 -4.18 3.45
N GLU A 58 -7.93 -5.19 3.83
CA GLU A 58 -7.42 -6.54 4.08
C GLU A 58 -6.77 -7.15 2.83
N ALA A 59 -7.37 -6.96 1.65
CA ALA A 59 -6.81 -7.45 0.40
C ALA A 59 -5.43 -6.84 0.14
N TRP A 60 -5.26 -5.53 0.36
CA TRP A 60 -3.98 -4.84 0.22
C TRP A 60 -2.92 -5.38 1.18
N LEU A 61 -3.27 -5.60 2.46
CA LEU A 61 -2.38 -6.22 3.45
C LEU A 61 -1.91 -7.62 3.04
N ARG A 62 -2.75 -8.37 2.31
CA ARG A 62 -2.44 -9.70 1.79
C ARG A 62 -1.70 -9.66 0.43
N GLY A 63 -1.40 -8.48 -0.10
CA GLY A 63 -0.72 -8.31 -1.39
C GLY A 63 -1.64 -8.32 -2.63
N HIS A 64 -2.95 -8.26 -2.43
CA HIS A 64 -3.97 -8.21 -3.49
C HIS A 64 -4.34 -6.75 -3.82
N PHE A 65 -3.39 -5.98 -4.31
CA PHE A 65 -3.58 -4.58 -4.74
C PHE A 65 -3.31 -4.38 -6.24
N ARG A 66 -3.13 -5.47 -6.99
CA ARG A 66 -2.78 -5.42 -8.42
C ARG A 66 -3.89 -4.77 -9.26
N ASP A 67 -5.13 -5.10 -8.91
CA ASP A 67 -6.37 -4.59 -9.54
C ASP A 67 -6.72 -3.16 -9.10
N THR A 68 -6.09 -2.67 -8.04
CA THR A 68 -6.31 -1.31 -7.55
C THR A 68 -5.55 -0.29 -8.39
N ASP A 69 -6.22 0.79 -8.78
CA ASP A 69 -5.58 1.92 -9.47
C ASP A 69 -4.55 2.63 -8.58
N GLU A 70 -3.44 3.04 -9.20
CA GLU A 70 -2.38 3.80 -8.50
C GLU A 70 -2.92 5.12 -7.93
N THR A 71 -3.86 5.77 -8.63
CA THR A 71 -4.51 7.02 -8.21
C THR A 71 -5.34 6.84 -6.93
N VAL A 72 -6.02 5.70 -6.78
CA VAL A 72 -6.78 5.38 -5.56
C VAL A 72 -5.83 5.25 -4.38
N LEU A 73 -4.70 4.56 -4.55
CA LEU A 73 -3.68 4.41 -3.51
C LEU A 73 -3.10 5.77 -3.09
N HIS A 74 -2.81 6.64 -4.06
CA HIS A 74 -2.35 8.00 -3.78
C HIS A 74 -3.39 8.83 -3.02
N ALA A 75 -4.66 8.77 -3.43
CA ALA A 75 -5.75 9.48 -2.74
C ALA A 75 -5.88 8.99 -1.29
N CYS A 76 -5.87 7.67 -1.08
CA CYS A 76 -5.92 7.04 0.23
C CYS A 76 -4.75 7.47 1.13
N LEU A 77 -3.52 7.46 0.60
CA LEU A 77 -2.34 7.92 1.34
C LEU A 77 -2.47 9.41 1.72
N HIS A 78 -2.89 10.24 0.77
CA HIS A 78 -3.06 11.67 1.01
C HIS A 78 -4.10 11.95 2.10
N LEU A 79 -5.23 11.23 2.12
CA LEU A 79 -6.25 11.34 3.17
C LEU A 79 -5.67 11.03 4.56
N LEU A 80 -4.81 10.03 4.68
CA LEU A 80 -4.15 9.69 5.95
C LEU A 80 -3.07 10.71 6.36
N GLU A 81 -2.36 11.30 5.39
CA GLU A 81 -1.31 12.30 5.64
C GLU A 81 -1.89 13.68 6.02
N ILE A 82 -3.01 14.09 5.43
CA ILE A 82 -3.70 15.37 5.75
C ILE A 82 -4.14 15.42 7.22
N GLN A 83 -4.35 14.27 7.87
CA GLN A 83 -4.64 14.17 9.31
C GLN A 83 -3.40 14.39 10.20
N ARG A 84 -2.31 15.00 9.70
CA ARG A 84 -1.27 15.60 10.56
C ARG A 84 -1.75 16.98 11.02
N HIS A 85 -2.50 17.01 12.12
CA HIS A 85 -2.54 18.20 12.98
C HIS A 85 -1.77 17.91 14.25
#